data_AF-A0A9N8P4K4-F1
#
_entry.id   AF-A0A9N8P4K4-F1
#
_cell.length_a   1.000
_cell.length_b   1.000
_cell.length_c   1.000
_cell.angle_alpha   90.00
_cell.angle_beta   90.00
_cell.angle_gamma   90.00
#
_symmetry.space_group_name_H-M   'P 1'
#
loop_
_entity.id
_entity.type
_entity.pdbx_description
1 polymer ?
#
loop_
_entity_poly.entity_id
_entity_poly.type
_entity_poly.pdbx_seq_one_letter_code
_entity_poly.pdbx_strand_id
1 'polypeptide(L)'
;MDFINNFTFGVEYELKLRITVDQLQEELSSDLTTKQIQVATNPGQRTTLVNKVTGEQCEFRGYSTEALRIVQKHIQAIPGYEAITIYQGSGKQADFSSAPVYLTHDASLNGLNKAAKIATGLCTPDQADITDFVGTEIVTAPRDSPQEACDEAHKISAALRSDGLDYHIDDECAMHIHVGKQDGTHFDIKTLQHLAYLVLIYEHEFARMTIPRKRGGDFETRSNRLDFATECPSPETHRAYVCDQEGNISEGSIRKALFEKVDLAEDPHKAFVKLMGDKGHIVNFSYSARDIRNNEPAATVEFRQHQGTLDGDDVLHWSRHCTALVALAQKYADNNARYPVTTWEDNIDIEQLWREMKLPESTKQFYRNRIQEFDERWPDVHQTPLCEPDMVFDDDFSFSDEESEGSAPSMTEDDVEEEC
;
A
#
# COMPACT_ATOMS: atom_id res chain seq x y z
N MET A 1 7.60 28.03 -8.90
CA MET A 1 7.02 26.82 -8.27
C MET A 1 8.19 25.86 -8.00
N ASP A 2 9.31 26.39 -7.49
CA ASP A 2 10.64 25.84 -7.82
C ASP A 2 11.20 24.90 -6.73
N PHE A 3 10.35 24.52 -5.78
CA PHE A 3 10.75 23.75 -4.59
C PHE A 3 10.75 22.22 -4.80
N ILE A 4 10.27 21.71 -5.95
CA ILE A 4 10.15 20.26 -6.22
C ILE A 4 11.38 19.72 -6.98
N ASN A 5 12.29 20.58 -7.43
CA ASN A 5 13.33 20.23 -8.41
C ASN A 5 14.44 19.29 -7.91
N ASN A 6 14.40 18.78 -6.66
CA ASN A 6 15.48 17.96 -6.09
C ASN A 6 15.05 16.51 -5.80
N PHE A 7 13.79 16.16 -6.04
CA PHE A 7 13.27 14.83 -5.75
C PHE A 7 12.82 14.14 -7.02
N THR A 8 13.06 12.84 -7.05
CA THR A 8 12.47 11.91 -8.02
C THR A 8 11.54 10.96 -7.29
N PHE A 9 10.57 10.41 -7.98
CA PHE A 9 9.73 9.37 -7.41
C PHE A 9 9.44 8.24 -8.40
N GLY A 10 9.39 7.01 -7.91
CA GLY A 10 8.90 5.85 -8.66
C GLY A 10 7.48 5.50 -8.25
N VAL A 11 6.73 4.88 -9.16
CA VAL A 11 5.38 4.39 -8.90
C VAL A 11 5.37 2.87 -9.08
N GLU A 12 4.75 2.19 -8.13
CA GLU A 12 4.52 0.74 -8.18
C GLU A 12 3.01 0.50 -8.19
N TYR A 13 2.55 -0.20 -9.23
CA TYR A 13 1.14 -0.56 -9.40
C TYR A 13 0.97 -2.05 -9.17
N GLU A 14 0.12 -2.42 -8.22
CA GLU A 14 -0.31 -3.80 -8.02
C GLU A 14 -1.69 -4.01 -8.67
N LEU A 15 -1.83 -5.06 -9.46
CA LEU A 15 -3.08 -5.37 -10.15
C LEU A 15 -3.18 -6.87 -10.49
N LYS A 16 -4.40 -7.31 -10.79
CA LYS A 16 -4.69 -8.69 -11.21
C LYS A 16 -4.93 -8.72 -12.71
N LEU A 17 -3.97 -9.19 -13.50
CA LEU A 17 -4.15 -9.33 -14.95
C LEU A 17 -5.07 -10.48 -15.25
N ARG A 18 -6.03 -10.23 -16.11
CA ARG A 18 -6.85 -11.29 -16.70
C ARG A 18 -6.02 -11.96 -17.79
N ILE A 19 -5.90 -13.29 -17.71
CA ILE A 19 -5.14 -14.08 -18.67
C ILE A 19 -5.98 -15.28 -19.09
N THR A 20 -6.19 -15.44 -20.40
CA THR A 20 -6.90 -16.60 -20.94
C THR A 20 -5.95 -17.77 -21.23
N VAL A 21 -6.50 -18.98 -21.25
CA VAL A 21 -5.78 -20.19 -21.67
C VAL A 21 -5.18 -20.04 -23.05
N ASP A 22 -5.90 -19.43 -23.99
CA ASP A 22 -5.43 -19.26 -25.37
C ASP A 22 -4.22 -18.34 -25.45
N GLN A 23 -4.24 -17.20 -24.73
CA GLN A 23 -3.09 -16.28 -24.63
C GLN A 23 -1.87 -16.98 -24.03
N LEU A 24 -2.05 -17.77 -22.96
CA LEU A 24 -0.96 -18.55 -22.36
C LEU A 24 -0.43 -19.62 -23.33
N GLN A 25 -1.33 -20.31 -24.03
CA GLN A 25 -0.95 -21.35 -24.96
C GLN A 25 -0.19 -20.77 -26.17
N GLU A 26 -0.58 -19.60 -26.65
CA GLU A 26 0.14 -18.85 -27.68
C GLU A 26 1.54 -18.48 -27.22
N GLU A 27 1.66 -17.90 -26.02
CA GLU A 27 2.96 -17.54 -25.42
C GLU A 27 3.88 -18.76 -25.29
N LEU A 28 3.38 -19.85 -24.70
CA LEU A 28 4.12 -21.11 -24.54
C LEU A 28 4.51 -21.74 -25.89
N SER A 29 3.69 -21.60 -26.91
CA SER A 29 3.98 -22.18 -28.23
C SER A 29 5.03 -21.37 -28.99
N SER A 30 5.19 -20.09 -28.65
CA SER A 30 6.18 -19.20 -29.26
C SER A 30 7.62 -19.46 -28.77
N ASP A 31 7.78 -19.95 -27.54
CA ASP A 31 9.08 -20.21 -26.90
C ASP A 31 9.53 -21.67 -27.13
N LEU A 32 10.65 -21.86 -27.84
CA LEU A 32 11.22 -23.17 -28.18
C LEU A 32 11.45 -24.07 -26.95
N THR A 33 11.71 -23.48 -25.78
CA THR A 33 11.99 -24.21 -24.54
C THR A 33 10.72 -24.73 -23.86
N THR A 34 9.56 -24.12 -24.14
CA THR A 34 8.27 -24.48 -23.53
C THR A 34 7.27 -25.07 -24.51
N LYS A 35 7.65 -25.30 -25.78
CA LYS A 35 6.79 -25.93 -26.81
C LYS A 35 6.17 -27.28 -26.41
N GLN A 36 6.84 -28.03 -25.54
CA GLN A 36 6.36 -29.31 -25.02
C GLN A 36 5.38 -29.16 -23.84
N ILE A 37 5.08 -27.93 -23.41
CA ILE A 37 4.16 -27.62 -22.32
C ILE A 37 2.82 -27.19 -22.92
N GLN A 38 1.72 -27.61 -22.31
CA GLN A 38 0.38 -27.12 -22.60
C GLN A 38 -0.33 -26.68 -21.33
N VAL A 39 -1.29 -25.79 -21.51
CA VAL A 39 -2.17 -25.34 -20.44
C VAL A 39 -3.24 -26.39 -20.20
N ALA A 40 -3.40 -26.84 -18.96
CA ALA A 40 -4.47 -27.72 -18.53
C ALA A 40 -5.41 -26.96 -17.58
N THR A 41 -6.68 -26.89 -17.96
CA THR A 41 -7.76 -26.38 -17.11
C THR A 41 -8.63 -27.54 -16.64
N ASN A 42 -8.64 -27.79 -15.34
CA ASN A 42 -9.62 -28.68 -14.72
C ASN A 42 -10.73 -27.81 -14.11
N PRO A 43 -12.01 -28.12 -14.36
CA PRO A 43 -13.12 -27.40 -13.73
C PRO A 43 -12.95 -27.34 -12.21
N GLY A 44 -12.96 -26.13 -11.65
CA GLY A 44 -12.80 -25.90 -10.21
C GLY A 44 -11.37 -25.97 -9.67
N GLN A 45 -10.34 -26.12 -10.51
CA GLN A 45 -8.94 -26.03 -10.10
C GLN A 45 -8.24 -24.83 -10.77
N ARG A 46 -7.13 -24.37 -10.16
CA ARG A 46 -6.24 -23.40 -10.81
C ARG A 46 -5.73 -23.96 -12.14
N THR A 47 -5.54 -23.08 -13.12
CA THR A 47 -4.87 -23.41 -14.37
C THR A 47 -3.47 -23.96 -14.07
N THR A 48 -3.13 -25.12 -14.64
CA THR A 48 -1.82 -25.77 -14.44
C THR A 48 -1.10 -25.96 -15.77
N LEU A 49 0.22 -26.09 -15.71
CA LEU A 49 1.05 -26.45 -16.86
C LEU A 49 1.32 -27.95 -16.81
N VAL A 50 1.07 -28.64 -17.93
CA VAL A 50 1.36 -30.08 -18.07
C VAL A 50 2.26 -30.32 -19.28
N ASN A 51 3.10 -31.35 -19.20
CA ASN A 51 3.89 -31.77 -20.34
C ASN A 51 2.98 -32.48 -21.36
N LYS A 52 3.05 -32.08 -22.63
CA LYS A 52 2.26 -32.63 -23.75
C LYS A 52 2.53 -34.12 -23.98
N VAL A 53 3.74 -34.58 -23.72
CA VAL A 53 4.20 -35.96 -23.98
C VAL A 53 3.84 -36.88 -22.82
N THR A 54 4.10 -36.46 -21.58
CA THR A 54 3.91 -37.31 -20.40
C THR A 54 2.54 -37.11 -19.76
N GLY A 55 1.86 -35.99 -20.00
CA GLY A 55 0.64 -35.59 -19.30
C GLY A 55 0.86 -35.21 -17.83
N GLU A 56 2.11 -35.29 -17.34
CA GLU A 56 2.46 -34.97 -15.96
C GLU A 56 2.45 -33.46 -15.75
N GLN A 57 1.95 -33.05 -14.58
CA GLN A 57 2.04 -31.67 -14.14
C GLN A 57 3.52 -31.27 -14.07
N CYS A 58 3.88 -30.13 -14.67
CA CYS A 58 5.23 -29.62 -14.58
C CYS A 58 5.52 -29.25 -13.11
N GLU A 59 6.42 -29.99 -12.46
CA GLU A 59 6.64 -29.93 -11.01
C GLU A 59 7.07 -28.55 -10.46
N PHE A 60 7.44 -27.56 -11.30
CA PHE A 60 8.22 -26.42 -10.80
C PHE A 60 7.93 -25.02 -11.36
N ARG A 61 6.79 -24.73 -12.00
CA ARG A 61 6.48 -23.31 -12.32
C ARG A 61 4.99 -23.00 -12.37
N GLY A 62 4.56 -22.06 -11.54
CA GLY A 62 3.41 -21.23 -11.89
C GLY A 62 3.72 -20.51 -13.22
N TYR A 63 2.74 -20.34 -14.08
CA TYR A 63 2.89 -19.71 -15.39
C TYR A 63 3.06 -18.17 -15.31
N SER A 64 3.50 -17.66 -14.16
CA SER A 64 3.63 -16.22 -13.92
C SER A 64 4.61 -15.57 -14.87
N THR A 65 5.62 -16.29 -15.36
CA THR A 65 6.58 -15.75 -16.32
C THR A 65 5.95 -15.46 -17.66
N GLU A 66 5.16 -16.41 -18.13
CA GLU A 66 4.42 -16.33 -19.38
C GLU A 66 3.38 -15.20 -19.29
N ALA A 67 2.67 -15.09 -18.17
CA ALA A 67 1.78 -13.96 -17.91
C ALA A 67 2.52 -12.60 -17.96
N LEU A 68 3.68 -12.48 -17.32
CA LEU A 68 4.47 -11.23 -17.36
C LEU A 68 5.04 -10.95 -18.75
N ARG A 69 5.37 -11.97 -19.56
CA ARG A 69 5.78 -11.78 -20.97
C ARG A 69 4.63 -11.27 -21.83
N ILE A 70 3.41 -11.75 -21.60
CA ILE A 70 2.22 -11.22 -22.28
C ILE A 70 2.08 -9.73 -21.93
N VAL A 71 2.15 -9.36 -20.66
CA VAL A 71 2.13 -7.95 -20.22
C VAL A 71 3.25 -7.13 -20.87
N GLN A 72 4.47 -7.68 -20.86
CA GLN A 72 5.65 -7.05 -21.47
C GLN A 72 5.40 -6.69 -22.94
N LYS A 73 4.86 -7.62 -23.74
CA LYS A 73 4.56 -7.39 -25.16
C LYS A 73 3.57 -6.24 -25.37
N HIS A 74 2.55 -6.13 -24.52
CA HIS A 74 1.54 -5.07 -24.64
C HIS A 74 2.12 -3.71 -24.27
N ILE A 75 2.87 -3.61 -23.17
CA ILE A 75 3.49 -2.34 -22.76
C ILE A 75 4.61 -1.95 -23.74
N GLN A 76 5.33 -2.90 -24.33
CA GLN A 76 6.32 -2.64 -25.40
C GLN A 76 5.74 -2.04 -26.67
N ALA A 77 4.42 -2.12 -26.88
CA ALA A 77 3.75 -1.43 -27.99
C ALA A 77 3.65 0.10 -27.75
N ILE A 78 3.87 0.57 -26.52
CA ILE A 78 3.91 1.99 -26.20
C ILE A 78 5.25 2.57 -26.67
N PRO A 79 5.25 3.65 -27.48
CA PRO A 79 6.49 4.30 -27.89
C PRO A 79 7.35 4.74 -26.69
N GLY A 80 8.62 4.34 -26.67
CA GLY A 80 9.56 4.62 -25.57
C GLY A 80 9.60 3.56 -24.46
N TYR A 81 8.83 2.47 -24.58
CA TYR A 81 8.81 1.35 -23.63
C TYR A 81 9.36 0.07 -24.24
N GLU A 82 10.30 0.16 -25.18
CA GLU A 82 10.83 -1.01 -25.88
C GLU A 82 11.66 -1.92 -24.94
N ALA A 83 12.26 -1.34 -23.90
CA ALA A 83 13.20 -2.00 -22.99
C ALA A 83 12.59 -2.36 -21.61
N ILE A 84 11.51 -3.14 -21.57
CA ILE A 84 10.90 -3.58 -20.30
C ILE A 84 11.63 -4.80 -19.74
N THR A 85 11.86 -4.82 -18.42
CA THR A 85 12.51 -5.95 -17.75
C THR A 85 11.54 -6.74 -16.89
N ILE A 86 11.53 -8.07 -17.04
CA ILE A 86 10.81 -8.95 -16.11
C ILE A 86 11.78 -9.36 -15.01
N TYR A 87 11.43 -9.09 -13.75
CA TYR A 87 12.27 -9.46 -12.62
C TYR A 87 11.72 -10.73 -11.93
N GLN A 88 12.56 -11.76 -11.91
CA GLN A 88 12.25 -13.06 -11.28
C GLN A 88 13.38 -13.46 -10.36
N GLY A 89 13.24 -13.19 -9.06
CA GLY A 89 14.24 -13.55 -8.07
C GLY A 89 14.08 -12.78 -6.77
N SER A 90 14.87 -13.15 -5.76
CA SER A 90 14.90 -12.49 -4.45
C SER A 90 15.48 -11.07 -4.47
N GLY A 91 16.10 -10.64 -5.57
CA GLY A 91 16.72 -9.33 -5.71
C GLY A 91 15.80 -8.26 -6.32
N LYS A 92 14.47 -8.39 -6.19
CA LYS A 92 13.40 -7.58 -6.83
C LYS A 92 13.61 -6.06 -6.91
N GLN A 93 14.59 -5.50 -6.20
CA GLN A 93 14.73 -4.07 -5.99
C GLN A 93 16.11 -3.50 -6.29
N ALA A 94 17.07 -4.27 -6.85
CA ALA A 94 18.49 -3.87 -6.89
C ALA A 94 18.81 -2.61 -7.71
N ASP A 95 18.09 -2.35 -8.81
CA ASP A 95 18.27 -1.17 -9.66
C ASP A 95 17.08 -0.99 -10.63
N PHE A 96 16.32 0.08 -10.47
CA PHE A 96 15.19 0.44 -11.32
C PHE A 96 15.51 1.56 -12.34
N SER A 97 16.78 1.86 -12.57
CA SER A 97 17.20 2.92 -13.51
C SER A 97 17.55 2.41 -14.91
N SER A 98 17.74 1.10 -15.07
CA SER A 98 18.18 0.46 -16.32
C SER A 98 17.07 0.22 -17.34
N ALA A 99 15.80 0.31 -16.94
CA ALA A 99 14.63 0.13 -17.80
C ALA A 99 13.53 1.13 -17.41
N PRO A 100 12.68 1.57 -18.36
CA PRO A 100 11.54 2.43 -18.07
C PRO A 100 10.49 1.78 -17.16
N VAL A 101 10.32 0.45 -17.27
CA VAL A 101 9.34 -0.34 -16.51
C VAL A 101 9.91 -1.70 -16.16
N TYR A 102 9.58 -2.16 -14.96
CA TYR A 102 9.87 -3.48 -14.44
C TYR A 102 8.58 -4.20 -14.11
N LEU A 103 8.56 -5.50 -14.40
CA LEU A 103 7.41 -6.37 -14.17
C LEU A 103 7.79 -7.47 -13.19
N THR A 104 7.02 -7.60 -12.13
CA THR A 104 7.20 -8.64 -11.11
C THR A 104 5.91 -9.39 -10.87
N HIS A 105 6.05 -10.66 -10.50
CA HIS A 105 4.92 -11.48 -10.09
C HIS A 105 4.64 -11.24 -8.61
N ASP A 106 3.38 -10.96 -8.27
CA ASP A 106 2.91 -10.99 -6.89
C ASP A 106 1.95 -12.16 -6.69
N ALA A 107 2.42 -13.17 -5.97
CA ALA A 107 1.63 -14.35 -5.67
C ALA A 107 0.50 -14.07 -4.68
N SER A 108 0.61 -13.01 -3.87
CA SER A 108 -0.36 -12.66 -2.84
C SER A 108 -1.71 -12.24 -3.45
N LEU A 109 -1.68 -11.60 -4.61
CA LEU A 109 -2.85 -11.14 -5.35
C LEU A 109 -3.48 -12.22 -6.25
N ASN A 110 -2.87 -13.41 -6.34
CA ASN A 110 -3.39 -14.49 -7.17
C ASN A 110 -4.62 -15.13 -6.52
N GLY A 111 -5.59 -15.56 -7.33
CA GLY A 111 -6.55 -16.60 -6.91
C GLY A 111 -7.99 -16.15 -6.72
N LEU A 112 -8.52 -15.35 -7.65
CA LEU A 112 -9.97 -15.18 -7.72
C LEU A 112 -10.66 -16.53 -7.95
N ASN A 113 -11.61 -16.89 -7.07
CA ASN A 113 -12.48 -18.05 -7.31
C ASN A 113 -13.46 -17.76 -8.46
N LYS A 114 -14.14 -18.79 -8.99
CA LYS A 114 -15.05 -18.63 -10.15
C LYS A 114 -16.09 -17.53 -9.97
N ALA A 115 -16.70 -17.42 -8.77
CA ALA A 115 -17.68 -16.38 -8.50
C ALA A 115 -17.06 -14.98 -8.49
N ALA A 116 -15.88 -14.82 -7.89
CA ALA A 116 -15.13 -13.57 -7.89
C ALA A 116 -14.68 -13.16 -9.30
N LYS A 117 -14.22 -14.12 -10.13
CA LYS A 117 -13.92 -13.87 -11.55
C LYS A 117 -15.13 -13.29 -12.28
N ILE A 118 -16.30 -13.92 -12.16
CA ILE A 118 -17.54 -13.43 -12.79
C ILE A 118 -17.93 -12.05 -12.25
N ALA A 119 -17.80 -11.83 -10.95
CA ALA A 119 -18.13 -10.55 -10.30
C ALA A 119 -17.27 -9.38 -10.79
N THR A 120 -16.07 -9.63 -11.35
CA THR A 120 -15.27 -8.58 -12.00
C THR A 120 -15.96 -7.96 -13.22
N GLY A 121 -16.92 -8.67 -13.84
CA GLY A 121 -17.52 -8.28 -15.11
C GLY A 121 -16.63 -8.49 -16.34
N LEU A 122 -15.39 -8.99 -16.16
CA LEU A 122 -14.42 -9.21 -17.23
C LEU A 122 -14.50 -10.61 -17.85
N CYS A 123 -15.28 -11.53 -17.28
CA CYS A 123 -15.52 -12.85 -17.85
C CYS A 123 -16.96 -13.32 -17.64
N THR A 124 -17.51 -13.99 -18.65
CA THR A 124 -18.76 -14.75 -18.53
C THR A 124 -18.57 -16.01 -17.67
N PRO A 125 -19.65 -16.66 -17.22
CA PRO A 125 -19.55 -17.92 -16.48
C PRO A 125 -18.76 -19.03 -17.19
N ASP A 126 -18.84 -19.09 -18.52
CA ASP A 126 -18.10 -20.07 -19.34
C ASP A 126 -16.62 -19.67 -19.47
N GLN A 127 -16.34 -18.37 -19.60
CA GLN A 127 -14.97 -17.87 -19.67
C GLN A 127 -14.22 -18.00 -18.35
N ALA A 128 -14.91 -17.98 -17.21
CA ALA A 128 -14.29 -18.04 -15.89
C ALA A 128 -13.51 -19.35 -15.63
N ASP A 129 -13.84 -20.43 -16.33
CA ASP A 129 -13.12 -21.72 -16.24
C ASP A 129 -11.82 -21.74 -17.08
N ILE A 130 -11.72 -20.86 -18.07
CA ILE A 130 -10.57 -20.75 -19.00
C ILE A 130 -9.83 -19.42 -18.88
N THR A 131 -10.12 -18.66 -17.84
CA THR A 131 -9.52 -17.36 -17.54
C THR A 131 -8.95 -17.42 -16.14
N ASP A 132 -7.73 -16.95 -15.96
CA ASP A 132 -7.13 -16.76 -14.65
C ASP A 132 -6.82 -15.29 -14.39
N PHE A 133 -6.60 -14.97 -13.11
CA PHE A 133 -6.22 -13.64 -12.66
C PHE A 133 -4.87 -13.71 -11.95
N VAL A 134 -3.86 -13.12 -12.57
CA VAL A 134 -2.47 -13.19 -12.14
C VAL A 134 -2.05 -11.86 -11.52
N GLY A 135 -1.69 -11.90 -10.24
CA GLY A 135 -1.13 -10.77 -9.52
C GLY A 135 0.18 -10.30 -10.14
N THR A 136 0.25 -9.02 -10.48
CA THR A 136 1.40 -8.42 -11.15
C THR A 136 1.67 -7.05 -10.56
N GLU A 137 2.94 -6.78 -10.33
CA GLU A 137 3.43 -5.45 -9.95
C GLU A 137 4.13 -4.83 -11.16
N ILE A 138 3.79 -3.59 -11.46
CA ILE A 138 4.41 -2.78 -12.50
C ILE A 138 5.15 -1.64 -11.80
N VAL A 139 6.47 -1.65 -11.85
CA VAL A 139 7.33 -0.63 -11.21
C VAL A 139 7.90 0.28 -12.28
N THR A 140 7.69 1.58 -12.14
CA THR A 140 8.19 2.58 -13.09
C THR A 140 9.58 3.08 -12.71
N ALA A 141 10.34 3.52 -13.72
CA ALA A 141 11.56 4.28 -13.48
C ALA A 141 11.25 5.60 -12.75
N PRO A 142 12.23 6.18 -12.02
CA PRO A 142 12.03 7.45 -11.34
C PRO A 142 11.59 8.58 -12.29
N ARG A 143 10.63 9.39 -11.83
CA ARG A 143 10.05 10.55 -12.52
C ARG A 143 10.33 11.82 -11.73
N ASP A 144 10.55 12.92 -12.46
CA ASP A 144 10.69 14.26 -11.89
C ASP A 144 9.35 15.01 -11.85
N SER A 145 8.33 14.50 -12.55
CA SER A 145 7.05 15.19 -12.75
C SER A 145 5.85 14.29 -12.45
N PRO A 146 4.98 14.69 -11.51
CA PRO A 146 3.68 14.05 -11.31
C PRO A 146 2.82 13.97 -12.58
N GLN A 147 2.99 14.91 -13.53
CA GLN A 147 2.26 14.86 -14.80
C GLN A 147 2.77 13.75 -15.71
N GLU A 148 4.08 13.47 -15.71
CA GLU A 148 4.63 12.36 -16.49
C GLU A 148 4.14 11.01 -15.96
N ALA A 149 4.04 10.86 -14.63
CA ALA A 149 3.48 9.66 -14.00
C ALA A 149 1.99 9.47 -14.33
N CYS A 150 1.21 10.57 -14.37
CA CYS A 150 -0.18 10.57 -14.83
C CYS A 150 -0.30 10.07 -16.28
N ASP A 151 0.48 10.64 -17.18
CA ASP A 151 0.46 10.28 -18.61
C ASP A 151 0.93 8.83 -18.82
N GLU A 152 1.90 8.37 -18.03
CA GLU A 152 2.38 6.98 -18.01
C GLU A 152 1.30 6.01 -17.56
N ALA A 153 0.60 6.28 -16.45
CA ALA A 153 -0.49 5.45 -15.97
C ALA A 153 -1.59 5.27 -17.04
N HIS A 154 -1.95 6.36 -17.73
CA HIS A 154 -2.91 6.30 -18.84
C HIS A 154 -2.41 5.43 -20.00
N LYS A 155 -1.14 5.55 -20.40
CA LYS A 155 -0.57 4.74 -21.48
C LYS A 155 -0.54 3.26 -21.11
N ILE A 156 -0.11 2.93 -19.89
CA ILE A 156 -0.08 1.56 -19.37
C ILE A 156 -1.50 1.00 -19.32
N SER A 157 -2.46 1.73 -18.73
CA SER A 157 -3.87 1.33 -18.68
C SER A 157 -4.44 1.05 -20.08
N ALA A 158 -4.19 1.95 -21.04
CA ALA A 158 -4.65 1.78 -22.42
C ALA A 158 -4.02 0.55 -23.09
N ALA A 159 -2.72 0.32 -22.89
CA ALA A 159 -2.03 -0.85 -23.43
C ALA A 159 -2.54 -2.16 -22.82
N LEU A 160 -2.79 -2.20 -21.51
CA LEU A 160 -3.31 -3.39 -20.83
C LEU A 160 -4.77 -3.69 -21.18
N ARG A 161 -5.56 -2.67 -21.56
CA ARG A 161 -6.94 -2.87 -22.06
C ARG A 161 -7.00 -3.15 -23.56
N SER A 162 -5.90 -2.97 -24.27
CA SER A 162 -5.84 -3.34 -25.69
C SER A 162 -5.85 -4.87 -25.85
N ASP A 163 -6.42 -5.32 -26.97
CA ASP A 163 -6.41 -6.72 -27.40
C ASP A 163 -6.91 -7.75 -26.36
N GLY A 164 -7.78 -7.30 -25.44
CA GLY A 164 -8.53 -8.17 -24.52
C GLY A 164 -7.73 -8.77 -23.37
N LEU A 165 -6.53 -8.23 -23.06
CA LEU A 165 -5.79 -8.59 -21.86
C LEU A 165 -6.61 -8.22 -20.61
N ASP A 166 -6.97 -6.94 -20.46
CA ASP A 166 -7.72 -6.40 -19.33
C ASP A 166 -7.09 -6.67 -17.95
N TYR A 167 -7.51 -5.89 -16.96
CA TYR A 167 -7.05 -6.04 -15.59
C TYR A 167 -8.14 -5.72 -14.58
N HIS A 168 -7.99 -6.29 -13.39
CA HIS A 168 -8.83 -6.04 -12.24
C HIS A 168 -8.01 -5.45 -11.09
N ILE A 169 -8.62 -4.50 -10.40
CA ILE A 169 -8.09 -3.88 -9.19
C ILE A 169 -9.20 -3.95 -8.16
N ASP A 170 -8.89 -4.56 -7.02
CA ASP A 170 -9.76 -4.67 -5.85
C ASP A 170 -9.10 -4.06 -4.61
N ASP A 171 -9.57 -4.44 -3.42
CA ASP A 171 -9.09 -3.96 -2.13
C ASP A 171 -7.78 -4.61 -1.67
N GLU A 172 -7.35 -5.69 -2.33
CA GLU A 172 -6.04 -6.32 -2.12
C GLU A 172 -4.93 -5.60 -2.89
N CYS A 173 -5.27 -4.91 -3.97
CA CYS A 173 -4.32 -4.19 -4.83
C CYS A 173 -3.89 -2.84 -4.23
N ALA A 174 -2.61 -2.48 -4.39
CA ALA A 174 -2.02 -1.21 -3.99
C ALA A 174 -1.47 -0.33 -5.13
N MET A 175 -1.31 0.96 -4.83
CA MET A 175 -0.38 1.81 -5.56
C MET A 175 0.60 2.42 -4.55
N HIS A 176 1.89 2.12 -4.71
CA HIS A 176 2.94 2.67 -3.86
C HIS A 176 3.69 3.80 -4.58
N ILE A 177 4.10 4.81 -3.81
CA ILE A 177 4.98 5.87 -4.31
C ILE A 177 6.29 5.86 -3.51
N HIS A 178 7.41 5.75 -4.20
CA HIS A 178 8.74 5.83 -3.62
C HIS A 178 9.32 7.20 -3.90
N VAL A 179 9.56 8.02 -2.88
CA VAL A 179 10.18 9.34 -3.05
C VAL A 179 11.64 9.27 -2.61
N GLY A 180 12.55 9.75 -3.47
CA GLY A 180 13.99 9.78 -3.22
C GLY A 180 14.63 11.08 -3.72
N LYS A 181 15.91 11.29 -3.40
CA LYS A 181 16.71 12.36 -4.00
C LYS A 181 17.14 11.99 -5.42
N GLN A 182 17.29 12.99 -6.29
CA GLN A 182 17.76 12.81 -7.67
C GLN A 182 19.14 12.13 -7.76
N ASP A 183 20.02 12.37 -6.80
CA ASP A 183 21.35 11.76 -6.75
C ASP A 183 21.35 10.34 -6.15
N GLY A 184 20.18 9.82 -5.76
CA GLY A 184 20.00 8.50 -5.14
C GLY A 184 20.50 8.39 -3.70
N THR A 185 21.04 9.46 -3.12
CA THR A 185 21.56 9.46 -1.74
C THR A 185 20.44 9.47 -0.70
N HIS A 186 20.77 9.11 0.54
CA HIS A 186 19.82 9.20 1.65
C HIS A 186 19.42 10.65 1.96
N PHE A 187 18.19 10.82 2.43
CA PHE A 187 17.76 12.05 3.09
C PHE A 187 18.61 12.29 4.33
N ASP A 188 18.84 13.55 4.70
CA ASP A 188 19.45 13.80 6.00
C ASP A 188 18.49 13.34 7.12
N ILE A 189 19.07 12.98 8.27
CA ILE A 189 18.29 12.47 9.39
C ILE A 189 17.21 13.44 9.85
N LYS A 190 17.45 14.76 9.77
CA LYS A 190 16.46 15.76 10.18
C LYS A 190 15.24 15.72 9.27
N THR A 191 15.43 15.65 7.97
CA THR A 191 14.34 15.48 7.00
C THR A 191 13.51 14.24 7.29
N LEU A 192 14.15 13.11 7.60
CA LEU A 192 13.43 11.88 7.95
C LEU A 192 12.64 12.01 9.26
N GLN A 193 13.22 12.60 10.31
CA GLN A 193 12.54 12.88 11.57
C GLN A 193 11.33 13.81 11.35
N HIS A 194 11.50 14.87 10.54
CA HIS A 194 10.44 15.80 10.21
C HIS A 194 9.30 15.13 9.44
N LEU A 195 9.64 14.28 8.47
CA LEU A 195 8.67 13.51 7.69
C LEU A 195 7.90 12.52 8.55
N ALA A 196 8.60 11.73 9.38
CA ALA A 196 7.96 10.80 10.32
C ALA A 196 6.99 11.53 11.26
N TYR A 197 7.38 12.69 11.78
CA TYR A 197 6.50 13.48 12.63
C TYR A 197 5.25 13.95 11.87
N LEU A 198 5.38 14.46 10.64
CA LEU A 198 4.23 14.85 9.82
C LEU A 198 3.31 13.65 9.53
N VAL A 199 3.89 12.49 9.19
CA VAL A 199 3.13 11.25 8.97
C VAL A 199 2.35 10.87 10.22
N LEU A 200 3.00 10.81 11.38
CA LEU A 200 2.35 10.45 12.63
C LEU A 200 1.22 11.43 12.98
N ILE A 201 1.45 12.73 12.92
CA ILE A 201 0.45 13.74 13.28
C ILE A 201 -0.76 13.71 12.32
N TYR A 202 -0.53 13.66 11.02
CA TYR A 202 -1.59 13.76 10.00
C TYR A 202 -2.10 12.42 9.48
N GLU A 203 -1.67 11.29 10.05
CA GLU A 203 -2.05 9.94 9.59
C GLU A 203 -3.57 9.78 9.40
N HIS A 204 -4.36 10.26 10.36
CA HIS A 204 -5.82 10.19 10.28
C HIS A 204 -6.40 11.03 9.14
N GLU A 205 -5.84 12.21 8.89
CA GLU A 205 -6.27 13.04 7.76
C GLU A 205 -5.88 12.40 6.41
N PHE A 206 -4.71 11.75 6.34
CA PHE A 206 -4.30 11.01 5.15
C PHE A 206 -5.22 9.81 4.87
N ALA A 207 -5.68 9.13 5.92
CA ALA A 207 -6.63 8.05 5.80
C ALA A 207 -7.94 8.48 5.11
N ARG A 208 -8.44 9.69 5.40
CA ARG A 208 -9.67 10.25 4.80
C ARG A 208 -9.52 10.56 3.32
N MET A 209 -8.30 10.66 2.81
CA MET A 209 -8.01 10.92 1.39
C MET A 209 -7.97 9.65 0.54
N THR A 210 -8.01 8.47 1.16
CA THR A 210 -7.82 7.16 0.51
C THR A 210 -8.98 6.22 0.85
N ILE A 211 -9.26 5.28 -0.06
CA ILE A 211 -10.28 4.26 0.17
C ILE A 211 -9.85 3.35 1.32
N PRO A 212 -10.70 3.11 2.34
CA PRO A 212 -10.41 2.14 3.37
C PRO A 212 -10.25 0.75 2.79
N ARG A 213 -9.10 0.12 3.00
CA ARG A 213 -8.90 -1.28 2.59
C ARG A 213 -9.63 -2.21 3.55
N LYS A 214 -10.38 -3.19 3.03
CA LYS A 214 -10.81 -4.34 3.83
C LYS A 214 -9.57 -5.16 4.15
N ARG A 215 -9.21 -5.20 5.43
CA ARG A 215 -8.04 -5.93 5.90
C ARG A 215 -8.34 -7.42 5.87
N GLY A 216 -7.86 -8.11 4.84
CA GLY A 216 -7.66 -9.57 4.92
C GLY A 216 -6.59 -9.88 5.96
N GLY A 217 -6.64 -11.06 6.58
CA GLY A 217 -5.80 -11.41 7.74
C GLY A 217 -4.28 -11.47 7.51
N ASP A 218 -3.81 -11.38 6.25
CA ASP A 218 -2.41 -11.65 5.90
C ASP A 218 -1.66 -10.43 5.28
N PHE A 219 -2.33 -9.30 5.00
CA PHE A 219 -1.73 -8.11 4.38
C PHE A 219 -1.97 -6.84 5.21
N GLU A 220 -1.39 -6.80 6.40
CA GLU A 220 -1.56 -5.66 7.30
C GLU A 220 -0.62 -4.53 6.94
N THR A 221 -1.12 -3.58 6.14
CA THR A 221 -0.54 -2.23 6.15
C THR A 221 -0.88 -1.59 7.50
N ARG A 222 0.08 -1.61 8.42
CA ARG A 222 -0.02 -1.15 9.81
C ARG A 222 0.14 0.35 9.91
N SER A 223 -0.52 0.93 10.92
CA SER A 223 -0.36 2.33 11.29
C SER A 223 1.10 2.64 11.62
N ASN A 224 1.61 3.81 11.24
CA ASN A 224 2.93 4.26 11.72
C ASN A 224 2.87 4.63 13.20
N ARG A 225 1.68 4.86 13.77
CA ARG A 225 1.46 5.16 15.19
C ARG A 225 1.51 3.93 16.10
N LEU A 226 1.56 2.71 15.56
CA LEU A 226 1.49 1.48 16.35
C LEU A 226 2.57 1.44 17.45
N ASP A 227 3.80 1.82 17.11
CA ASP A 227 4.91 1.86 18.07
C ASP A 227 4.79 3.00 19.11
N PHE A 228 3.83 3.91 18.92
CA PHE A 228 3.53 5.08 19.76
C PHE A 228 2.11 5.03 20.35
N ALA A 229 1.47 3.85 20.37
CA ALA A 229 0.08 3.66 20.75
C ALA A 229 -0.31 4.27 22.11
N THR A 230 0.59 4.23 23.09
CA THR A 230 0.40 4.82 24.43
C THR A 230 0.39 6.34 24.43
N GLU A 231 0.93 6.97 23.40
CA GLU A 231 1.05 8.44 23.27
C GLU A 231 0.09 9.02 22.23
N CYS A 232 -0.48 8.18 21.36
CA CYS A 232 -1.48 8.58 20.39
C CYS A 232 -2.86 8.36 21.01
N PRO A 233 -3.73 9.37 21.12
CA PRO A 233 -5.08 9.14 21.62
C PRO A 233 -5.71 8.02 20.78
N SER A 234 -6.19 6.97 21.46
CA SER A 234 -6.88 5.88 20.77
C SER A 234 -7.98 6.48 19.93
N PRO A 235 -8.07 6.10 18.65
CA PRO A 235 -9.35 6.09 18.00
C PRO A 235 -10.45 5.56 18.91
N GLU A 236 -11.57 6.26 19.02
CA GLU A 236 -12.79 5.58 19.47
C GLU A 236 -13.03 4.36 18.57
N THR A 237 -13.71 3.34 19.10
CA THR A 237 -13.72 1.91 18.68
C THR A 237 -14.16 1.57 17.25
N HIS A 238 -14.22 2.52 16.33
CA HIS A 238 -14.62 2.33 14.93
C HIS A 238 -13.73 3.14 13.98
N ARG A 239 -12.44 2.78 13.83
CA ARG A 239 -11.57 3.45 12.84
C ARG A 239 -10.82 2.48 11.93
N ALA A 240 -10.57 2.93 10.70
CA ALA A 240 -9.86 2.21 9.64
C ALA A 240 -8.45 1.71 10.01
N TYR A 241 -7.90 2.15 11.14
CA TYR A 241 -6.59 1.78 11.67
C TYR A 241 -6.74 1.35 13.12
N VAL A 242 -6.92 0.04 13.31
CA VAL A 242 -6.86 -0.55 14.65
C VAL A 242 -5.42 -0.46 15.13
N CYS A 243 -5.21 0.25 16.22
CA CYS A 243 -4.01 0.17 17.03
C CYS A 243 -4.30 -0.87 18.11
N ASP A 244 -4.04 -2.15 17.82
CA ASP A 244 -4.47 -3.29 18.63
C ASP A 244 -3.49 -3.65 19.76
N GLN A 245 -2.50 -2.80 20.04
CA GLN A 245 -1.44 -3.11 21.00
C GLN A 245 -1.20 -2.01 22.04
N GLU A 246 -0.96 -2.46 23.28
CA GLU A 246 -0.33 -1.66 24.34
C GLU A 246 1.04 -1.20 23.83
N GLY A 247 1.14 0.07 23.43
CA GLY A 247 2.41 0.68 23.07
C GLY A 247 3.41 0.58 24.21
N ASN A 248 4.68 0.33 23.90
CA ASN A 248 5.72 0.14 24.93
C ASN A 248 6.44 1.43 25.34
N ILE A 249 5.93 2.61 24.97
CA ILE A 249 6.60 3.88 25.27
C ILE A 249 5.81 4.64 26.34
N SER A 250 6.30 4.60 27.58
CA SER A 250 5.81 5.49 28.64
C SER A 250 6.49 6.86 28.59
N GLU A 251 5.65 7.89 28.65
CA GLU A 251 5.92 9.29 29.01
C GLU A 251 7.19 9.93 28.45
N GLY A 252 7.04 10.55 27.28
CA GLY A 252 7.97 11.57 26.79
C GLY A 252 7.97 11.65 25.28
N SER A 253 6.92 12.28 24.75
CA SER A 253 6.66 12.80 23.39
C SER A 253 7.34 12.07 22.22
N ILE A 254 6.54 11.66 21.23
CA ILE A 254 6.96 11.36 19.84
C ILE A 254 8.13 12.24 19.38
N ARG A 255 8.14 13.54 19.75
CA ARG A 255 9.27 14.43 19.46
C ARG A 255 10.57 14.01 20.13
N LYS A 256 10.57 13.68 21.41
CA LYS A 256 11.76 13.19 22.11
C LYS A 256 12.22 11.85 21.54
N ALA A 257 11.31 10.95 21.18
CA ALA A 257 11.67 9.69 20.52
C ALA A 257 12.33 9.94 19.15
N LEU A 258 11.69 10.74 18.30
CA LEU A 258 12.16 11.02 16.94
C LEU A 258 13.38 11.92 16.89
N PHE A 259 13.43 13.00 17.68
CA PHE A 259 14.48 14.02 17.59
C PHE A 259 15.58 13.78 18.62
N GLU A 260 15.25 13.68 19.91
CA GLU A 260 16.29 13.60 20.95
C GLU A 260 16.98 12.23 20.99
N LYS A 261 16.21 11.13 21.08
CA LYS A 261 16.80 9.78 21.23
C LYS A 261 17.56 9.35 19.97
N VAL A 262 17.04 9.69 18.79
CA VAL A 262 17.72 9.40 17.50
C VAL A 262 18.99 10.23 17.35
N ASP A 263 18.97 11.52 17.67
CA ASP A 263 20.17 12.37 17.57
C ASP A 263 21.29 11.94 18.52
N LEU A 264 20.92 11.45 19.71
CA LEU A 264 21.87 10.99 20.73
C LEU A 264 22.41 9.58 20.45
N ALA A 265 21.88 8.86 19.45
CA ALA A 265 22.35 7.54 19.10
C ALA A 265 23.72 7.59 18.39
N GLU A 266 24.50 6.51 18.53
CA GLU A 266 25.79 6.37 17.84
C GLU A 266 25.64 6.41 16.31
N ASP A 267 24.57 5.81 15.80
CA ASP A 267 24.16 5.85 14.40
C ASP A 267 22.70 6.33 14.32
N PRO A 268 22.48 7.64 14.09
CA PRO A 268 21.14 8.21 14.02
C PRO A 268 20.28 7.58 12.92
N HIS A 269 20.83 7.26 11.75
CA HIS A 269 20.08 6.64 10.66
C HIS A 269 19.56 5.26 11.03
N LYS A 270 20.44 4.43 11.59
CA LYS A 270 20.06 3.09 12.06
C LYS A 270 19.06 3.15 13.21
N ALA A 271 19.21 4.11 14.13
CA ALA A 271 18.26 4.32 15.22
C ALA A 271 16.87 4.73 14.70
N PHE A 272 16.83 5.63 13.71
CA PHE A 272 15.58 6.04 13.08
C PHE A 272 14.91 4.89 12.31
N VAL A 273 15.65 4.13 11.50
CA VAL A 273 15.08 2.98 10.78
C VAL A 273 14.62 1.89 11.74
N LYS A 274 15.29 1.69 12.86
CA LYS A 274 14.78 0.79 13.91
C LYS A 274 13.45 1.27 14.50
N LEU A 275 13.24 2.57 14.58
CA LEU A 275 12.04 3.18 15.15
C LEU A 275 10.87 3.26 14.16
N MET A 276 11.14 3.55 12.88
CA MET A 276 10.11 3.86 11.87
C MET A 276 10.11 2.92 10.66
N GLY A 277 11.18 2.15 10.46
CA GLY A 277 11.49 1.44 9.22
C GLY A 277 10.95 0.01 9.18
N ASP A 278 9.64 -0.14 9.28
CA ASP A 278 8.96 -1.41 9.05
C ASP A 278 8.28 -1.44 7.68
N LYS A 279 8.50 -2.52 6.91
CA LYS A 279 7.84 -2.72 5.61
C LYS A 279 6.34 -2.86 5.73
N GLY A 280 5.80 -3.24 6.88
CA GLY A 280 4.36 -3.31 7.09
C GLY A 280 3.71 -1.94 7.27
N HIS A 281 4.43 -0.84 7.47
CA HIS A 281 3.81 0.45 7.77
C HIS A 281 3.23 1.16 6.54
N ILE A 282 2.17 1.96 6.74
CA ILE A 282 1.58 2.82 5.69
C ILE A 282 2.59 3.75 5.04
N VAL A 283 3.59 4.22 5.78
CA VAL A 283 4.80 4.84 5.25
C VAL A 283 5.99 4.04 5.74
N ASN A 284 6.66 3.41 4.79
CA ASN A 284 7.81 2.55 5.05
C ASN A 284 9.11 3.35 4.88
N PHE A 285 9.83 3.50 5.99
CA PHE A 285 11.12 4.18 6.06
C PHE A 285 12.32 3.24 5.91
N SER A 286 12.13 1.92 5.82
CA SER A 286 13.24 0.95 5.77
C SER A 286 14.18 1.17 4.59
N TYR A 287 13.65 1.66 3.46
CA TYR A 287 14.44 1.94 2.26
C TYR A 287 15.25 3.25 2.35
N SER A 288 15.07 4.06 3.39
CA SER A 288 15.82 5.31 3.59
C SER A 288 17.27 5.09 4.03
N ALA A 289 17.60 3.89 4.52
CA ALA A 289 18.96 3.51 4.91
C ALA A 289 19.80 2.91 3.78
N ARG A 290 19.25 2.79 2.56
CA ARG A 290 20.02 2.26 1.43
C ARG A 290 21.18 3.17 1.07
N ASP A 291 22.28 2.59 0.61
CA ASP A 291 23.49 3.32 0.19
C ASP A 291 23.99 2.84 -1.17
N ILE A 292 23.82 3.69 -2.19
CA ILE A 292 24.26 3.43 -3.56
C ILE A 292 25.77 3.13 -3.67
N ARG A 293 26.59 3.59 -2.69
CA ARG A 293 28.03 3.29 -2.66
C ARG A 293 28.32 1.82 -2.36
N ASN A 294 27.36 1.11 -1.78
CA ASN A 294 27.41 -0.32 -1.49
C ASN A 294 26.73 -1.15 -2.59
N ASN A 295 26.50 -0.59 -3.79
CA ASN A 295 25.76 -1.22 -4.88
C ASN A 295 24.33 -1.59 -4.48
N GLU A 296 23.74 -0.77 -3.60
CA GLU A 296 22.33 -0.84 -3.23
C GLU A 296 21.50 0.13 -4.09
N PRO A 297 20.18 -0.03 -4.13
CA PRO A 297 19.29 0.88 -4.84
C PRO A 297 19.29 2.27 -4.21
N ALA A 298 18.74 3.26 -4.92
CA ALA A 298 18.51 4.58 -4.37
C ALA A 298 17.73 4.51 -3.03
N ALA A 299 18.09 5.41 -2.12
CA ALA A 299 17.39 5.56 -0.85
C ALA A 299 16.05 6.27 -1.07
N THR A 300 14.98 5.69 -0.54
CA THR A 300 13.62 6.20 -0.73
C THR A 300 12.78 6.08 0.53
N VAL A 301 11.71 6.86 0.60
CA VAL A 301 10.58 6.63 1.52
C VAL A 301 9.40 6.14 0.69
N GLU A 302 8.78 5.04 1.09
CA GLU A 302 7.68 4.38 0.38
C GLU A 302 6.34 4.72 1.05
N PHE A 303 5.40 5.27 0.27
CA PHE A 303 4.03 5.58 0.68
C PHE A 303 3.08 4.50 0.16
N ARG A 304 2.32 3.87 1.06
CA ARG A 304 1.53 2.65 0.79
C ARG A 304 0.03 2.78 1.03
N GLN A 305 -0.44 3.98 1.40
CA GLN A 305 -1.83 4.23 1.76
C GLN A 305 -2.80 4.03 0.60
N HIS A 306 -2.38 4.34 -0.63
CA HIS A 306 -3.32 4.45 -1.75
C HIS A 306 -3.75 3.07 -2.25
N GLN A 307 -5.04 2.90 -2.56
CA GLN A 307 -5.55 1.72 -3.27
C GLN A 307 -4.86 1.58 -4.63
N GLY A 308 -4.74 0.35 -5.14
CA GLY A 308 -4.38 0.13 -6.54
C GLY A 308 -5.22 1.00 -7.47
N THR A 309 -4.57 1.59 -8.46
CA THR A 309 -5.23 2.38 -9.50
C THR A 309 -4.30 2.51 -10.71
N LEU A 310 -4.90 2.67 -11.89
CA LEU A 310 -4.21 3.16 -13.09
C LEU A 310 -4.95 4.38 -13.66
N ASP A 311 -5.79 5.02 -12.83
CA ASP A 311 -6.38 6.31 -13.14
C ASP A 311 -5.31 7.40 -13.03
N GLY A 312 -5.15 8.20 -14.08
CA GLY A 312 -4.09 9.19 -14.12
C GLY A 312 -4.30 10.34 -13.15
N ASP A 313 -5.54 10.72 -12.83
CA ASP A 313 -5.81 11.81 -11.89
C ASP A 313 -5.48 11.38 -10.45
N ASP A 314 -5.82 10.14 -10.08
CA ASP A 314 -5.40 9.55 -8.80
C ASP A 314 -3.88 9.56 -8.65
N VAL A 315 -3.16 9.08 -9.68
CA VAL A 315 -1.69 9.03 -9.71
C VAL A 315 -1.12 10.45 -9.61
N LEU A 316 -1.67 11.41 -10.35
CA LEU A 316 -1.23 12.79 -10.37
C LEU A 316 -1.31 13.43 -8.98
N HIS A 317 -2.49 13.34 -8.36
CA HIS A 317 -2.78 14.00 -7.11
C HIS A 317 -2.05 13.34 -5.94
N TRP A 318 -1.94 12.01 -5.94
CA TRP A 318 -1.17 11.29 -4.92
C TRP A 318 0.32 11.54 -5.03
N SER A 319 0.88 11.52 -6.23
CA SER A 319 2.30 11.85 -6.46
C SER A 319 2.62 13.26 -5.97
N ARG A 320 1.77 14.26 -6.29
CA ARG A 320 1.93 15.62 -5.78
C ARG A 320 1.93 15.67 -4.26
N HIS A 321 1.00 14.96 -3.62
CA HIS A 321 0.92 14.91 -2.17
C HIS A 321 2.19 14.34 -1.54
N CYS A 322 2.60 13.13 -1.96
CA CYS A 322 3.80 12.46 -1.44
C CYS A 322 5.07 13.31 -1.63
N THR A 323 5.31 13.82 -2.84
CA THR A 323 6.52 14.62 -3.11
C THR A 323 6.53 15.94 -2.34
N ALA A 324 5.36 16.60 -2.22
CA ALA A 324 5.27 17.87 -1.50
C ALA A 324 5.39 17.68 0.02
N LEU A 325 5.00 16.52 0.56
CA LEU A 325 5.15 16.22 1.98
C LEU A 325 6.63 16.03 2.35
N VAL A 326 7.37 15.29 1.52
CA VAL A 326 8.83 15.16 1.65
C VAL A 326 9.52 16.52 1.50
N ALA A 327 9.10 17.34 0.53
CA ALA A 327 9.65 18.68 0.34
C ALA A 327 9.39 19.61 1.55
N LEU A 328 8.21 19.50 2.18
CA LEU A 328 7.90 20.25 3.40
C LEU A 328 8.79 19.78 4.57
N ALA A 329 9.00 18.48 4.72
CA ALA A 329 9.89 17.92 5.74
C ALA A 329 11.33 18.42 5.58
N GLN A 330 11.88 18.42 4.35
CA GLN A 330 13.21 18.97 4.06
C GLN A 330 13.26 20.46 4.39
N LYS A 331 12.23 21.23 4.02
CA LYS A 331 12.16 22.66 4.35
C LYS A 331 12.17 22.88 5.87
N TYR A 332 11.57 22.00 6.66
CA TYR A 332 11.60 22.07 8.12
C TYR A 332 12.97 21.76 8.69
N ALA A 333 13.67 20.77 8.13
CA ALA A 333 15.06 20.47 8.45
C ALA A 333 15.97 21.68 8.17
N ASP A 334 15.90 22.24 6.95
CA ASP A 334 16.81 23.29 6.48
C ASP A 334 16.66 24.60 7.25
N ASN A 335 15.43 24.94 7.64
CA ASN A 335 15.15 26.22 8.31
C ASN A 335 15.09 26.11 9.84
N ASN A 336 15.29 24.92 10.39
CA ASN A 336 15.03 24.61 11.80
C ASN A 336 13.64 25.14 12.23
N ALA A 337 12.66 24.98 11.33
CA ALA A 337 11.37 25.62 11.48
C ALA A 337 10.56 24.94 12.59
N ARG A 338 9.79 25.75 13.32
CA ARG A 338 8.81 25.20 14.26
C ARG A 338 7.62 24.66 13.49
N TYR A 339 7.10 23.55 13.98
CA TYR A 339 5.88 22.97 13.46
C TYR A 339 4.68 23.78 13.91
N PRO A 340 3.64 23.84 13.09
CA PRO A 340 2.37 24.41 13.51
C PRO A 340 1.65 23.52 14.52
N VAL A 341 1.77 22.20 14.34
CA VAL A 341 1.27 21.19 15.28
C VAL A 341 2.43 20.68 16.13
N THR A 342 2.33 20.88 17.42
CA THR A 342 3.33 20.52 18.42
C THR A 342 2.83 19.47 19.40
N THR A 343 1.52 19.43 19.64
CA THR A 343 0.84 18.47 20.53
C THR A 343 -0.43 17.93 19.87
N TRP A 344 -1.04 16.91 20.47
CA TRP A 344 -2.28 16.30 19.95
C TRP A 344 -3.52 17.16 20.21
N GLU A 345 -3.43 18.10 21.14
CA GLU A 345 -4.47 19.07 21.47
C GLU A 345 -4.52 20.24 20.50
N ASP A 346 -3.49 20.41 19.65
CA ASP A 346 -3.51 21.38 18.56
C ASP A 346 -4.55 20.96 17.51
N ASN A 347 -5.23 21.95 16.92
CA ASN A 347 -6.18 21.69 15.84
C ASN A 347 -5.45 21.13 14.59
N ILE A 348 -5.66 19.85 14.27
CA ILE A 348 -5.06 19.20 13.09
C ILE A 348 -5.90 19.55 11.86
N ASP A 349 -5.56 20.68 11.22
CA ASP A 349 -6.18 21.13 9.97
C ASP A 349 -5.38 20.64 8.74
N ILE A 350 -5.96 19.73 7.95
CA ILE A 350 -5.35 19.24 6.71
C ILE A 350 -5.20 20.35 5.66
N GLU A 351 -6.07 21.36 5.64
CA GLU A 351 -5.94 22.52 4.73
C GLU A 351 -4.73 23.37 5.08
N GLN A 352 -4.40 23.48 6.37
CA GLN A 352 -3.17 24.13 6.79
C GLN A 352 -1.96 23.40 6.25
N LEU A 353 -1.90 22.08 6.40
CA LEU A 353 -0.82 21.28 5.85
C LEU A 353 -0.70 21.48 4.34
N TRP A 354 -1.81 21.43 3.60
CA TRP A 354 -1.80 21.65 2.15
C TRP A 354 -1.34 23.05 1.74
N ARG A 355 -1.64 24.08 2.53
CA ARG A 355 -1.11 25.45 2.32
C ARG A 355 0.41 25.47 2.50
N GLU A 356 0.93 24.79 3.52
CA GLU A 356 2.38 24.74 3.80
C GLU A 356 3.17 23.92 2.78
N MET A 357 2.59 22.80 2.33
CA MET A 357 3.07 21.99 1.19
C MET A 357 3.00 22.76 -0.13
N LYS A 358 2.28 23.89 -0.17
CA LYS A 358 2.01 24.68 -1.38
C LYS A 358 1.35 23.83 -2.48
N LEU A 359 0.43 22.94 -2.09
CA LEU A 359 -0.29 22.12 -3.07
C LEU A 359 -1.11 23.00 -4.03
N PRO A 360 -1.18 22.65 -5.33
CA PRO A 360 -2.06 23.33 -6.27
C PRO A 360 -3.52 23.22 -5.86
N GLU A 361 -4.32 24.25 -6.16
CA GLU A 361 -5.74 24.26 -5.79
C GLU A 361 -6.53 23.10 -6.41
N SER A 362 -6.17 22.67 -7.62
CA SER A 362 -6.75 21.47 -8.24
C SER A 362 -6.55 20.21 -7.41
N THR A 363 -5.40 20.06 -6.76
CA THR A 363 -5.10 18.90 -5.91
C THR A 363 -5.83 18.97 -4.58
N LYS A 364 -5.95 20.16 -4.00
CA LYS A 364 -6.77 20.36 -2.79
C LYS A 364 -8.23 20.07 -3.08
N GLN A 365 -8.77 20.59 -4.18
CA GLN A 365 -10.16 20.36 -4.55
C GLN A 365 -10.46 18.88 -4.81
N PHE A 366 -9.55 18.18 -5.49
CA PHE A 366 -9.63 16.73 -5.67
C PHE A 366 -9.79 16.00 -4.32
N TYR A 367 -8.93 16.32 -3.34
CA TYR A 367 -9.01 15.67 -2.03
C TYR A 367 -10.18 16.13 -1.17
N ARG A 368 -10.64 17.39 -1.26
CA ARG A 368 -11.89 17.80 -0.60
C ARG A 368 -13.08 16.95 -1.07
N ASN A 369 -13.18 16.77 -2.39
CA ASN A 369 -14.25 15.96 -2.97
C ASN A 369 -14.16 14.50 -2.51
N ARG A 370 -12.95 13.92 -2.50
CA ARG A 370 -12.75 12.55 -2.01
C ARG A 370 -13.06 12.39 -0.53
N ILE A 371 -12.57 13.30 0.32
CA ILE A 371 -12.85 13.27 1.76
C ILE A 371 -14.36 13.35 1.97
N GLN A 372 -15.05 14.26 1.29
CA GLN A 372 -16.51 14.34 1.36
C GLN A 372 -17.17 13.02 0.92
N GLU A 373 -16.79 12.47 -0.23
CA GLU A 373 -17.34 11.21 -0.74
C GLU A 373 -17.11 10.06 0.26
N PHE A 374 -15.91 9.96 0.82
CA PHE A 374 -15.52 8.84 1.68
C PHE A 374 -16.13 8.97 3.08
N ASP A 375 -16.25 10.19 3.62
CA ASP A 375 -16.97 10.45 4.88
C ASP A 375 -18.47 10.13 4.72
N GLU A 376 -19.06 10.42 3.56
CA GLU A 376 -20.46 10.07 3.27
C GLU A 376 -20.65 8.55 3.06
N ARG A 377 -19.72 7.90 2.36
CA ARG A 377 -19.80 6.47 1.98
C ARG A 377 -19.41 5.53 3.11
N TRP A 378 -18.49 5.94 3.98
CA TRP A 378 -17.96 5.17 5.10
C TRP A 378 -17.89 6.02 6.38
N PRO A 379 -19.05 6.49 6.90
CA PRO A 379 -19.09 7.35 8.07
C PRO A 379 -18.42 6.68 9.28
N ASP A 380 -18.61 5.37 9.45
CA ASP A 380 -18.06 4.61 10.58
C ASP A 380 -16.57 4.24 10.44
N VAL A 381 -15.95 4.57 9.31
CA VAL A 381 -14.53 4.24 9.05
C VAL A 381 -13.64 5.46 9.21
N HIS A 382 -14.21 6.65 9.00
CA HIS A 382 -13.52 7.95 9.01
C HIS A 382 -13.97 8.90 10.13
N GLN A 383 -15.02 8.61 10.90
CA GLN A 383 -15.33 9.39 12.11
C GLN A 383 -14.24 9.19 13.18
N THR A 384 -13.44 10.22 13.45
CA THR A 384 -13.78 11.27 14.46
C THR A 384 -12.86 12.48 14.28
N PRO A 385 -13.38 13.72 14.26
CA PRO A 385 -12.57 14.93 14.37
C PRO A 385 -11.81 14.98 15.71
N LEU A 386 -10.59 15.53 15.67
CA LEU A 386 -9.99 16.15 16.85
C LEU A 386 -10.75 17.45 17.12
N CYS A 387 -11.23 17.60 18.36
CA CYS A 387 -12.02 18.69 18.91
C CYS A 387 -13.55 18.64 18.68
N GLU A 388 -14.28 18.19 19.70
CA GLU A 388 -15.38 19.00 20.23
C GLU A 388 -15.06 19.40 21.68
N PRO A 389 -15.12 20.69 22.05
CA PRO A 389 -15.15 21.12 23.44
C PRO A 389 -16.60 20.96 23.95
N ASP A 390 -16.75 20.48 25.18
CA ASP A 390 -18.01 20.42 25.95
C ASP A 390 -19.02 19.31 25.59
N MET A 391 -18.62 18.06 25.82
CA MET A 391 -19.59 17.06 26.29
C MET A 391 -19.72 17.20 27.81
N VAL A 392 -20.65 18.05 28.24
CA VAL A 392 -21.16 18.06 29.62
C VAL A 392 -21.84 16.70 29.83
N PHE A 393 -21.26 15.86 30.69
CA PHE A 393 -22.00 14.72 31.20
C PHE A 393 -23.03 15.25 32.19
N ASP A 394 -24.32 15.10 31.86
CA ASP A 394 -25.38 15.23 32.85
C ASP A 394 -25.17 14.12 33.89
N ASP A 395 -24.77 14.53 35.10
CA ASP A 395 -24.62 13.71 36.32
C ASP A 395 -25.98 13.19 36.84
N ASP A 396 -26.77 12.50 36.02
CA ASP A 396 -28.10 12.01 36.45
C ASP A 396 -28.52 10.66 35.83
N PHE A 397 -27.57 9.77 35.52
CA PHE A 397 -27.89 8.36 35.25
C PHE A 397 -27.83 7.53 36.54
N SER A 398 -28.95 7.51 37.27
CA SER A 398 -29.18 6.54 38.33
C SER A 398 -29.51 5.17 37.73
N PHE A 399 -28.72 4.16 38.09
CA PHE A 399 -29.07 2.76 37.83
C PHE A 399 -30.13 2.33 38.85
N SER A 400 -31.35 2.07 38.38
CA SER A 400 -32.36 1.37 39.15
C SER A 400 -32.13 -0.14 39.03
N ASP A 401 -31.79 -0.76 40.15
CA ASP A 401 -31.86 -2.21 40.36
C ASP A 401 -33.32 -2.68 40.17
N GLU A 402 -33.56 -3.61 39.25
CA GLU A 402 -34.71 -4.51 39.34
C GLU A 402 -34.33 -5.94 38.97
N GLU A 403 -34.86 -6.83 39.80
CA GLU A 403 -34.63 -8.25 39.92
C GLU A 403 -35.20 -9.06 38.73
N SER A 404 -34.64 -10.25 38.49
CA SER A 404 -35.47 -11.38 38.06
C SER A 404 -34.91 -12.71 38.56
N GLU A 405 -35.69 -13.35 39.43
CA GLU A 405 -35.51 -14.69 39.94
C GLU A 405 -35.70 -15.79 38.87
N GLY A 406 -35.04 -16.93 39.09
CA GLY A 406 -35.70 -18.23 39.04
C GLY A 406 -35.53 -19.06 37.77
N SER A 407 -34.69 -20.11 37.85
CA SER A 407 -35.14 -21.52 37.84
C SER A 407 -33.95 -22.49 37.72
N ALA A 408 -33.82 -23.39 38.70
CA ALA A 408 -32.96 -24.59 38.64
C ALA A 408 -33.65 -25.73 37.86
N PRO A 409 -32.89 -26.76 37.42
CA PRO A 409 -33.01 -28.06 38.11
C PRO A 409 -31.66 -28.81 38.23
N SER A 410 -31.32 -29.28 39.43
CA SER A 410 -31.40 -30.67 39.93
C SER A 410 -30.22 -31.57 39.58
N MET A 411 -29.40 -31.82 40.60
CA MET A 411 -28.34 -32.83 40.62
C MET A 411 -28.89 -34.24 40.73
N THR A 412 -28.15 -35.22 40.18
CA THR A 412 -28.01 -36.54 40.78
C THR A 412 -26.54 -36.93 40.72
N GLU A 413 -25.97 -37.15 41.90
CA GLU A 413 -24.67 -37.80 42.16
C GLU A 413 -24.79 -39.29 41.85
N ASP A 414 -23.70 -39.92 41.36
CA ASP A 414 -22.98 -40.96 42.12
C ASP A 414 -21.94 -41.71 41.26
N ASP A 415 -20.84 -42.01 41.94
CA ASP A 415 -19.90 -43.14 41.82
C ASP A 415 -18.73 -43.13 40.81
N VAL A 416 -17.62 -42.63 41.36
CA VAL A 416 -16.30 -43.26 41.48
C VAL A 416 -16.27 -44.78 41.25
N GLU A 417 -15.40 -45.27 40.35
CA GLU A 417 -14.36 -46.27 40.67
C GLU A 417 -13.37 -46.47 39.50
N GLU A 418 -12.08 -46.34 39.83
CA GLU A 418 -10.93 -46.80 39.05
C GLU A 418 -10.93 -48.34 38.97
N GLU A 419 -10.49 -48.92 37.84
CA GLU A 419 -9.46 -49.97 37.86
C GLU A 419 -8.95 -50.31 36.45
N CYS A 420 -7.61 -50.31 36.33
CA CYS A 420 -6.71 -50.96 35.34
C CYS A 420 -6.66 -50.46 33.88
#